data_AF-A0A1Q6QBS5-F1
#
_entry.id   AF-A0A1Q6QBS5-F1
#
_cell.length_a   1.000
_cell.length_b   1.000
_cell.length_c   1.000
_cell.angle_alpha   90.00
_cell.angle_beta   90.00
_cell.angle_gamma   90.00
#
_symmetry.space_group_name_H-M   'P 1'
#
loop_
_entity.id
_entity.type
_entity.pdbx_description
1 polymer ?
#
loop_
_entity_poly.entity_id
_entity_poly.type
_entity_poly.pdbx_seq_one_letter_code
_entity_poly.pdbx_strand_id
1 'polypeptide(L)'
;MLDEIGMQWDAREAKWQCALRRAGEYRAAHGDLAVPVNYKTEDGFCLGDWIRRMRESYAAHDARLTPERVENLSALGMVWAPAEG
;
A
#
# COMPACT_ATOMS: atom_id res chain seq x y z
N MET A 1 -16.73 -26.93 12.18
CA MET A 1 -15.69 -26.87 11.14
C MET A 1 -15.87 -25.56 10.41
N LEU A 2 -15.24 -24.46 10.84
CA LEU A 2 -15.32 -23.14 10.17
C LEU A 2 -14.37 -22.06 10.73
N ASP A 3 -13.31 -22.41 11.47
CA ASP A 3 -12.43 -21.40 12.10
C ASP A 3 -10.97 -21.79 11.93
N GLU A 4 -10.43 -21.59 10.72
CA GLU A 4 -8.98 -21.64 10.49
C GLU A 4 -8.51 -20.58 9.47
N ILE A 5 -9.45 -19.90 8.81
CA ILE A 5 -9.17 -18.94 7.73
C ILE A 5 -9.25 -17.48 8.21
N GLY A 6 -9.77 -17.22 9.43
CA GLY A 6 -9.84 -15.87 10.01
C GLY A 6 -8.46 -15.24 10.23
N MET A 7 -7.58 -15.96 10.92
CA MET A 7 -6.26 -15.43 11.33
C MET A 7 -5.35 -14.98 10.18
N GLN A 8 -5.44 -15.61 9.00
CA GLN A 8 -4.62 -15.22 7.85
C GLN A 8 -5.09 -13.89 7.23
N TRP A 9 -6.39 -13.60 7.30
CA TRP A 9 -6.94 -12.35 6.79
C TRP A 9 -6.59 -11.19 7.72
N ASP A 10 -6.70 -11.39 9.02
CA ASP A 10 -6.31 -10.43 10.04
C ASP A 10 -4.84 -10.01 9.92
N ALA A 11 -3.92 -10.96 9.71
CA ALA A 11 -2.51 -10.64 9.55
C ALA A 11 -2.22 -9.83 8.26
N ARG A 12 -2.99 -10.08 7.20
CA ARG A 12 -2.83 -9.36 5.92
C ARG A 12 -3.42 -7.97 5.99
N GLU A 13 -4.58 -7.84 6.62
CA GLU A 13 -5.23 -6.56 6.93
C GLU A 13 -4.36 -5.72 7.86
N ALA A 14 -3.80 -6.32 8.91
CA ALA A 14 -2.91 -5.65 9.85
C ALA A 14 -1.67 -5.10 9.13
N LYS A 15 -1.02 -5.90 8.27
CA LYS A 15 0.10 -5.43 7.45
C LYS A 15 -0.29 -4.30 6.52
N TRP A 16 -1.49 -4.38 5.90
CA TRP A 16 -2.02 -3.33 5.06
C TRP A 16 -2.21 -2.02 5.84
N GLN A 17 -2.94 -2.07 6.96
CA GLN A 17 -3.18 -0.91 7.83
C GLN A 17 -1.88 -0.29 8.33
N CYS A 18 -0.90 -1.12 8.71
CA CYS A 18 0.42 -0.66 9.14
C CYS A 18 1.19 0.04 8.01
N ALA A 19 1.10 -0.46 6.77
CA ALA A 19 1.73 0.18 5.63
C ALA A 19 1.01 1.47 5.21
N LEU A 20 -0.33 1.46 5.26
CA LEU A 20 -1.17 2.63 4.97
C LEU A 20 -0.88 3.77 5.95
N ARG A 21 -0.79 3.46 7.25
CA ARG A 21 -0.40 4.43 8.27
C ARG A 21 0.97 5.03 8.01
N ARG A 22 1.97 4.20 7.69
CA ARG A 22 3.33 4.66 7.34
C ARG A 22 3.34 5.55 6.10
N ALA A 23 2.54 5.22 5.09
CA ALA A 23 2.38 6.06 3.90
C ALA A 23 1.79 7.44 4.28
N GLY A 24 0.78 7.46 5.15
CA GLY A 24 0.22 8.70 5.70
C GLY A 24 1.24 9.53 6.50
N GLU A 25 2.04 8.89 7.34
CA GLU A 25 3.11 9.56 8.11
C GLU A 25 4.19 10.13 7.19
N TYR A 26 4.60 9.38 6.16
CA TYR A 26 5.54 9.86 5.15
C TYR A 26 5.00 11.09 4.42
N ARG A 27 3.73 11.06 3.99
CA ARG A 27 3.10 12.22 3.35
C ARG A 27 2.98 13.40 4.31
N ALA A 28 2.66 13.19 5.58
CA ALA A 28 2.60 14.27 6.55
C ALA A 28 3.98 14.94 6.74
N ALA A 29 5.06 14.17 6.67
CA ALA A 29 6.43 14.67 6.81
C ALA A 29 7.01 15.30 5.52
N HIS A 30 6.77 14.68 4.36
CA HIS A 30 7.35 15.08 3.07
C HIS A 30 6.41 15.92 2.20
N GLY A 31 5.11 15.93 2.50
CA GLY A 31 4.07 16.60 1.72
C GLY A 31 3.51 15.78 0.55
N ASP A 32 4.22 14.74 0.10
CA ASP A 32 3.86 13.94 -1.06
C ASP A 32 4.02 12.43 -0.80
N LEU A 33 3.30 11.60 -1.56
CA LEU A 33 3.36 10.13 -1.50
C LEU A 33 4.30 9.53 -2.57
N ALA A 34 5.12 10.35 -3.24
CA ALA A 34 6.19 9.93 -4.16
C ALA A 34 7.38 9.32 -3.41
N VAL A 35 7.11 8.20 -2.73
CA VAL A 35 8.12 7.43 -2.00
C VAL A 35 9.08 6.78 -3.02
N PRO A 36 10.39 7.08 -2.96
CA PRO A 36 11.35 6.43 -3.87
C PRO A 36 11.39 4.93 -3.61
N VAL A 37 11.58 4.11 -4.65
CA VAL A 37 11.56 2.63 -4.55
C VAL A 37 12.52 2.07 -3.49
N ASN A 38 13.65 2.75 -3.27
CA ASN A 38 14.66 2.36 -2.29
C ASN A 38 14.45 2.96 -0.90
N TYR A 39 13.34 3.66 -0.68
CA TYR A 39 13.01 4.25 0.61
C TYR A 39 12.62 3.18 1.62
N LYS A 40 13.26 3.26 2.78
CA LYS A 40 12.95 2.47 3.97
C LYS A 40 12.57 3.41 5.09
N THR A 41 11.51 3.07 5.80
CA THR A 41 11.16 3.74 7.07
C THR A 41 12.19 3.38 8.14
N GLU A 42 12.22 4.14 9.24
CA GLU A 42 13.10 3.86 10.40
C GLU A 42 12.90 2.44 10.98
N ASP A 43 11.66 1.91 10.95
CA ASP A 43 11.35 0.51 11.28
C ASP A 43 12.00 -0.55 10.36
N GLY A 44 12.65 -0.15 9.27
CA GLY A 44 13.18 -1.05 8.25
C GLY A 44 12.14 -1.54 7.23
N PHE A 45 10.92 -0.97 7.23
CA PHE A 45 9.90 -1.30 6.24
C PHE A 45 10.20 -0.61 4.90
N CYS A 46 10.31 -1.40 3.83
CA CYS A 46 10.52 -0.90 2.47
C CYS A 46 9.22 -0.31 1.89
N LEU A 47 8.86 0.90 2.33
CA LEU A 47 7.66 1.58 1.84
C LEU A 47 7.74 1.80 0.32
N GLY A 48 8.92 2.13 -0.21
CA GLY A 48 9.13 2.28 -1.65
C GLY A 48 8.82 1.03 -2.47
N ASP A 49 9.36 -0.13 -2.05
CA ASP A 49 9.08 -1.40 -2.71
C ASP A 49 7.61 -1.82 -2.54
N TRP A 50 7.00 -1.53 -1.39
CA TRP A 50 5.58 -1.79 -1.16
C TRP A 50 4.70 -0.97 -2.11
N ILE A 51 4.94 0.33 -2.24
CA ILE A 51 4.25 1.23 -3.18
C ILE A 51 4.41 0.73 -4.63
N ARG A 52 5.62 0.30 -5.00
CA ARG A 52 5.88 -0.30 -6.33
C ARG A 52 5.05 -1.56 -6.57
N ARG A 53 5.05 -2.50 -5.63
CA ARG A 53 4.25 -3.74 -5.71
C ARG A 53 2.76 -3.45 -5.80
N MET A 54 2.27 -2.41 -5.12
CA MET A 54 0.87 -1.99 -5.23
C MET A 54 0.56 -1.51 -6.63
N ARG A 55 1.42 -0.69 -7.25
CA ARG A 55 1.24 -0.26 -8.64
C ARG A 55 1.27 -1.43 -9.61
N GLU A 56 2.20 -2.36 -9.45
CA GLU A 56 2.27 -3.58 -10.26
C GLU A 56 0.99 -4.43 -10.10
N SER A 57 0.51 -4.59 -8.87
CA SER A 57 -0.74 -5.31 -8.57
C SER A 57 -1.97 -4.60 -9.14
N TYR A 58 -1.98 -3.25 -9.13
CA TYR A 58 -3.03 -2.43 -9.75
C TYR A 58 -3.05 -2.61 -11.26
N ALA A 59 -1.88 -2.48 -11.91
CA ALA A 59 -1.73 -2.67 -13.35
C ALA A 59 -2.09 -4.10 -13.79
N ALA A 60 -1.77 -5.10 -12.97
CA ALA A 60 -2.12 -6.50 -13.20
C ALA A 60 -3.57 -6.84 -12.84
N HIS A 61 -4.38 -5.89 -12.34
CA HIS A 61 -5.72 -6.14 -11.78
C HIS A 61 -5.75 -7.34 -10.81
N ASP A 62 -4.77 -7.41 -9.91
CA ASP A 62 -4.67 -8.50 -8.96
C ASP A 62 -5.81 -8.43 -7.92
N ALA A 63 -6.49 -9.55 -7.68
CA ALA A 63 -7.59 -9.63 -6.71
C ALA A 63 -7.18 -9.27 -5.26
N ARG A 64 -5.87 -9.22 -4.96
CA ARG A 64 -5.36 -8.75 -3.66
C ARG A 64 -5.49 -7.24 -3.48
N LEU A 65 -5.59 -6.48 -4.57
CA LEU A 65 -5.79 -5.04 -4.54
C LEU A 65 -7.25 -4.72 -4.82
N THR A 66 -8.06 -4.76 -3.77
CA THR A 66 -9.48 -4.38 -3.83
C THR A 66 -9.64 -2.90 -4.16
N PRO A 67 -10.76 -2.49 -4.78
CA PRO A 67 -11.02 -1.07 -5.07
C PRO A 67 -10.95 -0.20 -3.79
N GLU A 68 -11.43 -0.72 -2.67
CA GLU A 68 -11.34 -0.05 -1.36
C GLU A 68 -9.89 0.27 -0.96
N ARG A 69 -8.96 -0.64 -1.25
CA ARG A 69 -7.52 -0.45 -0.97
C ARG A 69 -6.90 0.60 -1.89
N VAL A 70 -7.34 0.64 -3.14
CA VAL A 70 -6.94 1.67 -4.10
C VAL A 70 -7.41 3.04 -3.64
N GLU A 71 -8.67 3.16 -3.22
CA GLU A 71 -9.25 4.39 -2.71
C GLU A 71 -8.53 4.89 -1.46
N ASN A 72 -8.24 4.01 -0.49
CA ASN A 72 -7.51 4.39 0.73
C ASN A 72 -6.15 5.03 0.41
N LEU A 73 -5.41 4.45 -0.53
CA LEU A 73 -4.12 4.98 -0.97
C LEU A 73 -4.30 6.24 -1.84
N SER A 74 -5.29 6.28 -2.72
CA SER A 74 -5.62 7.45 -3.53
C SER A 74 -5.98 8.65 -2.66
N ALA A 75 -6.73 8.44 -1.57
CA ALA A 75 -7.06 9.45 -0.56
C ALA A 75 -5.81 9.97 0.18
N LEU A 76 -4.77 9.14 0.27
CA LEU A 76 -3.45 9.56 0.75
C LEU A 76 -2.62 10.29 -0.31
N GLY A 77 -3.13 10.57 -1.51
CA GLY A 77 -2.38 11.22 -2.58
C GLY A 77 -1.45 10.25 -3.34
N MET A 78 -1.73 8.95 -3.27
CA MET A 78 -1.04 7.96 -4.10
C MET A 78 -1.31 8.23 -5.58
N VAL A 79 -0.25 8.55 -6.32
CA VAL A 79 -0.33 8.62 -7.78
C VAL A 79 -0.25 7.19 -8.33
N TRP A 80 -1.39 6.68 -8.75
CA TRP A 80 -1.51 5.46 -9.54
C TRP A 80 -1.27 5.82 -11.00
N ALA A 81 -0.01 5.81 -11.44
CA ALA A 81 0.26 6.02 -12.87
C ALA A 81 -0.31 4.83 -13.66
N PRO A 82 -1.12 5.10 -14.68
CA PRO A 82 -0.73 4.75 -16.03
C PRO A 82 -0.46 6.05 -16.80
N ALA A 83 0.76 6.22 -17.29
CA ALA A 83 1.02 7.23 -18.30
C ALA A 83 0.45 6.72 -19.62
N GLU A 84 -0.83 6.98 -19.89
CA GLU A 84 -1.47 6.98 -21.22
C GLU A 84 -2.67 7.94 -21.01
N GLY A 85 -2.88 9.04 -21.72
CA GLY A 85 -2.80 9.24 -23.17
C GLY A 85 -4.19 9.68 -23.64
#